data_AF-A0A1Q6V8Y2-F1
#
_entry.id   AF-A0A1Q6V8Y2-F1
#
_cell.length_a   1.000
_cell.length_b   1.000
_cell.length_c   1.000
_cell.angle_alpha   90.00
_cell.angle_beta   90.00
_cell.angle_gamma   90.00
#
_symmetry.space_group_name_H-M   'P 1'
#
loop_
_entity.id
_entity.type
_entity.pdbx_description
1 polymer ?
#
loop_
_entity_poly.entity_id
_entity_poly.type
_entity_poly.pdbx_seq_one_letter_code
_entity_poly.pdbx_strand_id
1 'polypeptide(L)'
;MGTTQFVQMVNEGYQVFDKATGNSILGPNSIESLWSGFGGACENFGFGDPTVVFDKAARRWVITEFASRTGNIPTTDYCMAVSTTDDATGTYNRYGFHLSNNFIDYPKLGVWPDAYYLSVNLFNSSGTAFLGPQPYAFDRAKMIAGMPATFIKFPPLGSNHAPFLPSDLDGNIKPPPGAPNTYVEWPASGFYNVYHFHVDFVTPTGSTFTLFASPPAAPFTQLCPTTRACVPQLGAGGSSSLDGIGDRLMYRLAYRRFGNGHESLVGNYTVKSNNVAAVRWFELRRVTAGPVRVFQENTYQPDATWRWMGSAAMDKFGNLVIGFSASSPTIHPQIRYAGRLATDPLNTLAQGEAHLFNGAGSQLETGNRWGDYSSMAIDPVDDLTFWYTTEYYNTNSSFNWRTRIGGFHF
;
A
#
# COMPACT_ATOMS: atom_id res chain seq x y z
N MET A 1 -6.28 -7.97 6.06
CA MET A 1 -7.10 -8.37 7.22
C MET A 1 -8.47 -8.83 6.74
N GLY A 2 -8.94 -10.02 7.15
CA GLY A 2 -10.23 -10.59 6.75
C GLY A 2 -11.20 -10.78 7.93
N THR A 3 -12.22 -11.62 7.76
CA THR A 3 -13.26 -11.85 8.78
C THR A 3 -12.76 -12.63 9.99
N THR A 4 -12.01 -13.71 9.76
CA THR A 4 -11.47 -14.61 10.79
C THR A 4 -9.95 -14.73 10.76
N GLN A 5 -9.30 -14.16 9.74
CA GLN A 5 -7.89 -14.41 9.45
C GLN A 5 -7.11 -13.11 9.18
N PHE A 6 -5.82 -13.15 9.48
CA PHE A 6 -4.83 -12.20 9.01
C PHE A 6 -3.88 -12.91 8.04
N VAL A 7 -3.68 -12.36 6.85
CA VAL A 7 -2.67 -12.85 5.90
C VAL A 7 -1.51 -11.86 5.90
N GLN A 8 -0.33 -12.33 6.34
CA GLN A 8 0.92 -11.60 6.22
C GLN A 8 1.62 -12.03 4.94
N MET A 9 2.20 -11.07 4.23
CA MET A 9 2.94 -11.32 3.01
C MET A 9 4.21 -10.48 2.96
N VAL A 10 5.24 -11.03 2.35
CA VAL A 10 6.59 -10.48 2.16
C VAL A 10 7.14 -11.02 0.84
N ASN A 11 8.23 -10.45 0.30
CA ASN A 11 8.69 -10.76 -1.07
C ASN A 11 8.83 -12.25 -1.42
N GLU A 12 9.10 -13.12 -0.44
CA GLU A 12 9.34 -14.54 -0.69
C GLU A 12 8.21 -15.45 -0.18
N GLY A 13 7.21 -14.92 0.54
CA GLY A 13 6.22 -15.79 1.14
C GLY A 13 5.02 -15.12 1.78
N TYR A 14 4.04 -15.94 2.11
CA TYR A 14 2.86 -15.55 2.86
C TYR A 14 2.56 -16.54 3.99
N GLN A 15 1.88 -16.05 5.01
CA GLN A 15 1.45 -16.84 6.17
C GLN A 15 0.06 -16.41 6.59
N VAL A 16 -0.80 -17.37 6.92
CA VAL A 16 -2.16 -17.13 7.39
C VAL A 16 -2.22 -17.39 8.88
N PHE A 17 -2.80 -16.45 9.60
CA PHE A 17 -3.01 -16.50 11.04
C PHE A 17 -4.49 -16.48 11.36
N ASP A 18 -4.90 -17.29 12.33
CA ASP A 18 -6.21 -17.16 12.96
C ASP A 18 -6.25 -15.88 13.78
N LYS A 19 -7.23 -15.00 13.52
CA LYS A 19 -7.33 -13.69 14.19
C LYS A 19 -7.50 -13.85 15.70
N ALA A 20 -8.31 -14.80 16.13
CA ALA A 20 -8.73 -14.90 17.53
C ALA A 20 -7.61 -15.38 18.44
N THR A 21 -6.80 -16.32 17.95
CA THR A 21 -5.73 -16.98 18.72
C THR A 21 -4.34 -16.45 18.38
N GLY A 22 -4.16 -15.83 17.21
CA GLY A 22 -2.86 -15.42 16.69
C GLY A 22 -1.99 -16.58 16.19
N ASN A 23 -2.51 -17.81 16.20
CA ASN A 23 -1.77 -18.98 15.73
C ASN A 23 -1.66 -18.96 14.21
N SER A 24 -0.50 -19.39 13.69
CA SER A 24 -0.39 -19.69 12.27
C SER A 24 -1.20 -20.93 11.95
N ILE A 25 -2.04 -20.83 10.93
CA ILE A 25 -2.89 -21.92 10.43
C ILE A 25 -2.51 -22.35 9.00
N LEU A 26 -1.64 -21.59 8.35
CA LEU A 26 -0.97 -21.97 7.10
C LEU A 26 0.35 -21.20 6.96
N GLY A 27 1.38 -21.86 6.44
CA GLY A 27 2.65 -21.25 6.06
C GLY A 27 3.69 -21.15 7.19
N PRO A 28 4.81 -20.43 6.95
CA PRO A 28 5.07 -19.63 5.74
C PRO A 28 5.22 -20.50 4.49
N ASN A 29 4.54 -20.12 3.41
CA ASN A 29 4.65 -20.74 2.10
C ASN A 29 5.24 -19.73 1.11
N SER A 30 5.94 -20.22 0.07
CA SER A 30 6.29 -19.38 -1.09
C SER A 30 5.02 -18.81 -1.73
N ILE A 31 5.06 -17.57 -2.22
CA ILE A 31 3.93 -16.97 -2.94
C ILE A 31 3.62 -17.77 -4.20
N GLU A 32 4.65 -18.16 -4.95
CA GLU A 32 4.58 -18.94 -6.18
C GLU A 32 3.82 -20.25 -6.00
N SER A 33 3.78 -20.81 -4.78
CA SER A 33 3.04 -22.04 -4.48
C SER A 33 1.55 -21.94 -4.81
N LEU A 34 0.98 -20.73 -4.80
CA LEU A 34 -0.40 -20.49 -5.24
C LEU A 34 -0.59 -20.87 -6.73
N TRP A 35 0.46 -20.79 -7.55
CA TRP A 35 0.45 -21.08 -8.99
C TRP A 35 0.94 -22.48 -9.36
N SER A 36 1.08 -23.41 -8.43
CA SER A 36 1.49 -24.79 -8.75
C SER A 36 0.60 -25.44 -9.82
N GLY A 37 1.20 -25.93 -10.90
CA GLY A 37 0.53 -26.51 -12.05
C GLY A 37 -0.24 -25.52 -12.95
N PHE A 38 0.11 -24.23 -12.92
CA PHE A 38 -0.52 -23.18 -13.74
C PHE A 38 0.16 -22.95 -15.10
N GLY A 39 1.48 -23.15 -15.15
CA GLY A 39 2.38 -22.84 -16.25
C GLY A 39 2.83 -21.37 -16.27
N GLY A 40 3.84 -21.08 -17.10
CA GLY A 40 4.27 -19.71 -17.39
C GLY A 40 4.99 -19.00 -16.24
N ALA A 41 5.06 -17.66 -16.32
CA ALA A 41 5.85 -16.83 -15.42
C ALA A 41 5.42 -16.95 -13.95
N CYS A 42 4.11 -16.96 -13.68
CA CYS A 42 3.60 -16.98 -12.31
C CYS A 42 3.87 -18.28 -11.54
N GLU A 43 4.05 -19.42 -12.23
CA GLU A 43 4.43 -20.66 -11.57
C GLU A 43 5.95 -20.75 -11.34
N ASN A 44 6.75 -20.25 -12.29
CA ASN A 44 8.18 -20.58 -12.35
C ASN A 44 9.12 -19.46 -11.91
N PHE A 45 8.64 -18.21 -11.92
CA PHE A 45 9.48 -17.00 -11.90
C PHE A 45 8.76 -15.82 -11.22
N GLY A 46 8.05 -16.09 -10.11
CA GLY A 46 7.61 -15.04 -9.20
C GLY A 46 8.82 -14.26 -8.70
N PHE A 47 8.67 -12.95 -8.52
CA PHE A 47 9.81 -12.06 -8.29
C PHE A 47 9.62 -11.13 -7.09
N GLY A 48 8.48 -11.19 -6.40
CA GLY A 48 8.18 -10.39 -5.21
C GLY A 48 7.26 -9.18 -5.45
N ASP A 49 7.56 -8.06 -4.77
CA ASP A 49 6.70 -6.87 -4.65
C ASP A 49 5.21 -7.19 -4.42
N PRO A 50 4.90 -7.98 -3.38
CA PRO A 50 3.58 -8.54 -3.26
C PRO A 50 2.59 -7.59 -2.57
N THR A 51 1.31 -7.78 -2.88
CA THR A 51 0.21 -7.18 -2.11
C THR A 51 -0.82 -8.25 -1.77
N VAL A 52 -1.40 -8.14 -0.58
CA VAL A 52 -2.56 -8.93 -0.18
C VAL A 52 -3.66 -8.01 0.34
N VAL A 53 -4.83 -8.09 -0.27
CA VAL A 53 -6.01 -7.30 0.11
C VAL A 53 -7.19 -8.24 0.33
N PHE A 54 -8.03 -7.92 1.31
CA PHE A 54 -9.31 -8.61 1.49
C PHE A 54 -10.40 -7.75 0.87
N ASP A 55 -10.97 -8.22 -0.23
CA ASP A 55 -12.18 -7.66 -0.82
C ASP A 55 -13.35 -7.88 0.13
N LYS A 56 -13.66 -6.86 0.92
CA LYS A 56 -14.68 -6.89 1.97
C LYS A 56 -16.08 -7.14 1.38
N ALA A 57 -16.35 -6.60 0.19
CA ALA A 57 -17.65 -6.69 -0.46
C ALA A 57 -17.95 -8.09 -1.00
N ALA A 58 -16.94 -8.79 -1.52
CA ALA A 58 -17.08 -10.19 -1.96
C ALA A 58 -16.66 -11.23 -0.92
N ARG A 59 -16.00 -10.81 0.17
CA ARG A 59 -15.35 -11.67 1.16
C ARG A 59 -14.33 -12.60 0.48
N ARG A 60 -13.35 -12.00 -0.19
CA ARG A 60 -12.34 -12.71 -1.00
C ARG A 60 -10.95 -12.15 -0.71
N TRP A 61 -9.98 -13.01 -0.57
CA TRP A 61 -8.57 -12.63 -0.54
C TRP A 61 -8.07 -12.46 -1.95
N VAL A 62 -7.35 -11.37 -2.21
CA VAL A 62 -6.65 -11.10 -3.46
C VAL A 62 -5.17 -11.02 -3.12
N ILE A 63 -4.40 -12.00 -3.59
CA ILE A 63 -2.96 -12.13 -3.39
C ILE A 63 -2.26 -11.87 -4.72
N THR A 64 -1.20 -11.07 -4.69
CA THR A 64 -0.47 -10.70 -5.91
C THR A 64 1.04 -10.75 -5.73
N GLU A 65 1.73 -10.98 -6.83
CA GLU A 65 3.16 -10.69 -7.00
C GLU A 65 3.43 -10.32 -8.47
N PHE A 66 4.52 -9.62 -8.75
CA PHE A 66 5.00 -9.52 -10.12
C PHE A 66 5.89 -10.73 -10.48
N ALA A 67 6.00 -11.00 -11.77
CA ALA A 67 6.79 -12.13 -12.27
C ALA A 67 7.64 -11.73 -13.47
N SER A 68 8.72 -12.47 -13.64
CA SER A 68 9.58 -12.42 -14.82
C SER A 68 9.26 -13.57 -15.76
N ARG A 69 9.42 -13.37 -17.07
CA ARG A 69 9.32 -14.49 -18.03
C ARG A 69 10.56 -15.39 -18.06
N THR A 70 11.68 -14.90 -17.53
CA THR A 70 13.01 -15.52 -17.66
C THR A 70 13.71 -15.71 -16.31
N GLY A 71 13.02 -15.42 -15.20
CA GLY A 71 13.61 -15.37 -13.86
C GLY A 71 14.56 -14.19 -13.64
N ASN A 72 14.58 -13.20 -14.54
CA ASN A 72 15.44 -12.00 -14.47
C ASN A 72 14.67 -10.72 -14.84
N ILE A 73 15.23 -9.55 -14.51
CA ILE A 73 14.69 -8.26 -14.98
C ILE A 73 14.68 -8.24 -16.53
N PRO A 74 13.61 -7.71 -17.17
CA PRO A 74 12.45 -7.06 -16.57
C PRO A 74 11.41 -8.05 -16.02
N THR A 75 10.80 -7.69 -14.89
CA THR A 75 9.47 -8.22 -14.54
C THR A 75 8.44 -7.53 -15.45
N THR A 76 7.56 -8.33 -16.05
CA THR A 76 6.62 -7.89 -17.10
C THR A 76 5.20 -8.41 -16.88
N ASP A 77 5.08 -9.44 -16.05
CA ASP A 77 3.86 -10.17 -15.80
C ASP A 77 3.41 -9.89 -14.37
N TYR A 78 2.10 -9.91 -14.14
CA TYR A 78 1.49 -9.69 -12.84
C TYR A 78 0.56 -10.85 -12.52
N CYS A 79 0.83 -11.48 -11.39
CA CYS A 79 0.16 -12.68 -10.93
C CYS A 79 -0.90 -12.27 -9.91
N MET A 80 -2.14 -12.70 -10.13
CA MET A 80 -3.24 -12.44 -9.19
C MET A 80 -4.00 -13.73 -8.85
N ALA A 81 -4.15 -14.00 -7.56
CA ALA A 81 -4.91 -15.13 -7.04
C ALA A 81 -6.07 -14.60 -6.20
N VAL A 82 -7.30 -15.00 -6.53
CA VAL A 82 -8.53 -14.63 -5.81
C VAL A 82 -9.08 -15.86 -5.10
N SER A 83 -9.16 -15.85 -3.78
CA SER A 83 -9.67 -17.01 -3.02
C SER A 83 -11.09 -17.37 -3.47
N THR A 84 -11.52 -18.62 -3.34
CA THR A 84 -12.89 -19.02 -3.72
C THR A 84 -13.90 -18.76 -2.60
N THR A 85 -13.42 -18.62 -1.36
CA THR A 85 -14.19 -18.35 -0.13
C THR A 85 -13.54 -17.22 0.67
N ASP A 86 -14.03 -16.96 1.89
CA ASP A 86 -13.41 -16.02 2.83
C ASP A 86 -12.25 -16.61 3.63
N ASP A 87 -11.95 -17.90 3.43
CA ASP A 87 -10.81 -18.62 4.00
C ASP A 87 -9.59 -18.55 3.07
N ALA A 88 -8.53 -17.88 3.53
CA ALA A 88 -7.26 -17.74 2.82
C ALA A 88 -6.46 -19.05 2.71
N THR A 89 -6.82 -20.09 3.48
CA THR A 89 -6.20 -21.42 3.41
C THR A 89 -6.81 -22.31 2.34
N GLY A 90 -7.92 -21.87 1.74
CA GLY A 90 -8.66 -22.60 0.72
C GLY A 90 -8.06 -22.50 -0.68
N THR A 91 -8.91 -22.70 -1.68
CA THR A 91 -8.52 -22.67 -3.10
C THR A 91 -8.62 -21.26 -3.69
N TYR A 92 -7.93 -21.03 -4.80
CA TYR A 92 -7.87 -19.74 -5.49
C TYR A 92 -8.17 -19.89 -6.98
N ASN A 93 -8.89 -18.92 -7.54
CA ASN A 93 -8.90 -18.63 -8.97
C ASN A 93 -7.60 -17.89 -9.31
N ARG A 94 -6.85 -18.39 -10.29
CA ARG A 94 -5.46 -17.96 -10.54
C ARG A 94 -5.34 -17.32 -11.91
N TYR A 95 -4.63 -16.21 -11.97
CA TYR A 95 -4.46 -15.39 -13.15
C TYR A 95 -3.00 -14.99 -13.31
N GLY A 96 -2.53 -14.96 -14.56
CA GLY A 96 -1.25 -14.37 -14.94
C GLY A 96 -1.49 -13.41 -16.10
N PHE A 97 -1.13 -12.15 -15.92
CA PHE A 97 -1.34 -11.10 -16.90
C PHE A 97 -0.02 -10.53 -17.38
N HIS A 98 0.24 -10.59 -18.68
CA HIS A 98 1.34 -9.82 -19.28
C HIS A 98 0.95 -8.34 -19.36
N LEU A 99 1.54 -7.50 -18.52
CA LEU A 99 1.16 -6.09 -18.44
C LEU A 99 1.92 -5.23 -19.46
N SER A 100 3.21 -5.52 -19.68
CA SER A 100 4.09 -4.65 -20.45
C SER A 100 5.32 -5.39 -20.97
N ASN A 101 5.98 -4.87 -22.01
CA ASN A 101 7.34 -5.31 -22.40
C ASN A 101 8.46 -4.52 -21.68
N ASN A 102 8.04 -3.58 -20.84
CA ASN A 102 8.87 -2.71 -20.02
C ASN A 102 8.82 -3.20 -18.58
N PHE A 103 9.84 -2.84 -17.78
CA PHE A 103 9.93 -3.24 -16.39
C PHE A 103 8.81 -2.58 -15.57
N ILE A 104 7.95 -3.39 -14.95
CA ILE A 104 6.95 -2.92 -13.99
C ILE A 104 7.52 -3.04 -12.57
N ASP A 105 7.50 -1.94 -11.82
CA ASP A 105 8.03 -1.90 -10.46
C ASP A 105 7.01 -1.30 -9.50
N TYR A 106 7.18 -1.61 -8.21
CA TYR A 106 6.39 -1.05 -7.13
C TYR A 106 4.85 -1.14 -7.31
N PRO A 107 4.30 -2.30 -7.75
CA PRO A 107 2.86 -2.48 -7.95
C PRO A 107 2.05 -2.28 -6.65
N LYS A 108 1.00 -1.45 -6.69
CA LYS A 108 0.10 -1.23 -5.55
C LYS A 108 -1.37 -1.43 -5.94
N LEU A 109 -2.02 -2.39 -5.29
CA LEU A 109 -3.41 -2.80 -5.54
C LEU A 109 -4.40 -2.07 -4.62
N GLY A 110 -5.54 -1.65 -5.18
CA GLY A 110 -6.72 -1.19 -4.46
C GLY A 110 -7.98 -1.89 -4.95
N VAL A 111 -8.93 -2.14 -4.04
CA VAL A 111 -10.23 -2.75 -4.37
C VAL A 111 -11.29 -1.67 -4.54
N TRP A 112 -12.04 -1.75 -5.63
CA TRP A 112 -13.23 -0.94 -5.89
C TRP A 112 -14.42 -1.85 -6.25
N PRO A 113 -15.67 -1.36 -6.22
CA PRO A 113 -16.83 -2.22 -6.47
C PRO A 113 -16.86 -2.92 -7.84
N ASP A 114 -16.31 -2.28 -8.88
CA ASP A 114 -16.37 -2.71 -10.29
C ASP A 114 -15.09 -3.39 -10.79
N ALA A 115 -13.92 -3.07 -10.23
CA ALA A 115 -12.64 -3.67 -10.61
C ALA A 115 -11.63 -3.76 -9.46
N TYR A 116 -10.60 -4.58 -9.67
CA TYR A 116 -9.35 -4.48 -8.92
C TYR A 116 -8.44 -3.50 -9.66
N TYR A 117 -8.01 -2.44 -8.99
CA TYR A 117 -7.22 -1.37 -9.58
C TYR A 117 -5.77 -1.47 -9.15
N LEU A 118 -4.86 -1.21 -10.06
CA LEU A 118 -3.41 -1.30 -9.85
C LEU A 118 -2.74 -0.03 -10.35
N SER A 119 -1.73 0.42 -9.63
CA SER A 119 -0.69 1.30 -10.15
C SER A 119 0.64 0.57 -10.23
N VAL A 120 1.44 0.91 -11.24
CA VAL A 120 2.85 0.49 -11.35
C VAL A 120 3.71 1.69 -11.69
N ASN A 121 4.97 1.66 -11.27
CA ASN A 121 6.02 2.51 -11.81
C ASN A 121 6.61 1.82 -13.03
N LEU A 122 6.45 2.41 -14.21
CA LEU A 122 6.97 1.82 -15.43
C LEU A 122 8.39 2.32 -15.69
N PHE A 123 9.31 1.41 -16.03
CA PHE A 123 10.66 1.71 -16.45
C PHE A 123 10.94 1.11 -17.82
N ASN A 124 11.97 1.59 -18.53
CA ASN A 124 12.46 0.89 -19.73
C ASN A 124 12.85 -0.56 -19.39
N SER A 125 12.95 -1.45 -20.38
CA SER A 125 13.23 -2.88 -20.14
C SER A 125 14.52 -3.15 -19.35
N SER A 126 15.51 -2.25 -19.41
CA SER A 126 16.75 -2.33 -18.62
C SER A 126 16.62 -1.86 -17.17
N GLY A 127 15.48 -1.27 -16.78
CA GLY A 127 15.26 -0.71 -15.45
C GLY A 127 16.08 0.54 -15.12
N THR A 128 16.64 1.22 -16.14
CA THR A 128 17.55 2.36 -15.98
C THR A 128 16.87 3.72 -16.15
N ALA A 129 15.67 3.76 -16.72
CA ALA A 129 14.93 5.01 -16.96
C ALA A 129 13.47 4.87 -16.59
N PHE A 130 12.98 5.76 -15.71
CA PHE A 130 11.58 5.85 -15.34
C PHE A 130 10.76 6.46 -16.49
N LEU A 131 9.66 5.79 -16.85
CA LEU A 131 8.78 6.16 -17.96
C LEU A 131 7.44 6.76 -17.49
N GLY A 132 7.20 6.79 -16.18
CA GLY A 132 5.99 7.32 -15.56
C GLY A 132 5.15 6.27 -14.84
N PRO A 133 4.20 6.70 -14.02
CA PRO A 133 3.21 5.81 -13.42
C PRO A 133 2.20 5.34 -14.48
N GLN A 134 1.67 4.13 -14.33
CA GLN A 134 0.69 3.57 -15.26
C GLN A 134 -0.48 2.89 -14.52
N PRO A 135 -1.74 3.18 -14.91
CA PRO A 135 -2.92 2.61 -14.26
C PRO A 135 -3.41 1.37 -15.00
N TYR A 136 -3.87 0.38 -14.23
CA TYR A 136 -4.48 -0.86 -14.71
C TYR A 136 -5.74 -1.16 -13.89
N ALA A 137 -6.71 -1.82 -14.53
CA ALA A 137 -7.92 -2.30 -13.86
C ALA A 137 -8.30 -3.69 -14.38
N PHE A 138 -8.52 -4.64 -13.48
CA PHE A 138 -8.81 -6.04 -13.78
C PHE A 138 -10.28 -6.36 -13.55
N ASP A 139 -10.86 -7.21 -14.40
CA ASP A 139 -12.27 -7.62 -14.37
C ASP A 139 -12.59 -8.46 -13.12
N ARG A 140 -12.86 -7.74 -12.02
CA ARG A 140 -13.12 -8.28 -10.69
C ARG A 140 -14.25 -9.29 -10.70
N ALA A 141 -15.32 -9.02 -11.44
CA ALA A 141 -16.49 -9.91 -11.49
C ALA A 141 -16.13 -11.27 -12.07
N LYS A 142 -15.40 -11.31 -13.19
CA LYS A 142 -14.91 -12.57 -13.77
C LYS A 142 -13.87 -13.26 -12.91
N MET A 143 -12.99 -12.49 -12.27
CA MET A 143 -11.95 -13.04 -11.40
C MET A 143 -12.51 -13.75 -10.16
N ILE A 144 -13.53 -13.16 -9.52
CA ILE A 144 -14.24 -13.80 -8.40
C ILE A 144 -15.00 -15.05 -8.87
N ALA A 145 -15.57 -15.02 -10.08
CA ALA A 145 -16.32 -16.13 -10.65
C ALA A 145 -15.44 -17.27 -11.21
N GLY A 146 -14.11 -17.12 -11.21
CA GLY A 146 -13.20 -18.13 -11.80
C GLY A 146 -13.27 -18.21 -13.33
N MET A 147 -13.75 -17.15 -13.97
CA MET A 147 -13.87 -17.06 -15.42
C MET A 147 -12.62 -16.42 -16.04
N PRO A 148 -12.39 -16.60 -17.36
CA PRO A 148 -11.35 -15.85 -18.07
C PRO A 148 -11.57 -14.34 -17.90
N ALA A 149 -10.62 -13.68 -17.25
CA ALA A 149 -10.67 -12.25 -16.96
C ALA A 149 -9.74 -11.47 -17.90
N THR A 150 -10.06 -10.20 -18.11
CA THR A 150 -9.23 -9.26 -18.86
C THR A 150 -8.87 -8.06 -17.97
N PHE A 151 -8.05 -7.17 -18.50
CA PHE A 151 -7.75 -5.89 -17.88
C PHE A 151 -7.85 -4.74 -18.88
N ILE A 152 -8.03 -3.54 -18.35
CA ILE A 152 -7.99 -2.28 -19.07
C ILE A 152 -6.81 -1.47 -18.54
N LYS A 153 -6.08 -0.81 -19.44
CA LYS A 153 -4.96 0.08 -19.09
C LYS A 153 -4.96 1.33 -19.95
N PHE A 154 -4.33 2.37 -19.44
CA PHE A 154 -3.98 3.57 -20.22
C PHE A 154 -2.47 3.67 -20.40
N PRO A 155 -1.97 4.49 -21.35
CA PRO A 155 -0.55 4.77 -21.46
C PRO A 155 0.02 5.31 -20.13
N PRO A 156 1.33 5.09 -19.85
CA PRO A 156 1.97 5.77 -18.72
C PRO A 156 1.89 7.28 -18.91
N LEU A 157 1.76 8.03 -17.80
CA LEU A 157 1.63 9.49 -17.86
C LEU A 157 2.91 10.21 -18.32
N GLY A 158 4.04 9.51 -18.38
CA GLY A 158 5.35 10.07 -18.72
C GLY A 158 6.22 10.32 -17.50
N SER A 159 7.52 10.48 -17.72
CA SER A 159 8.56 10.55 -16.67
C SER A 159 8.49 11.81 -15.80
N ASN A 160 7.69 12.81 -16.18
CA ASN A 160 7.50 14.04 -15.40
C ASN A 160 6.39 13.90 -14.34
N HIS A 161 5.67 12.77 -14.32
CA HIS A 161 4.66 12.46 -13.32
C HIS A 161 5.23 11.54 -12.24
N ALA A 162 4.94 11.84 -10.98
CA ALA A 162 5.35 11.04 -9.85
C ALA A 162 4.51 9.76 -9.71
N PRO A 163 4.96 8.76 -8.93
CA PRO A 163 4.13 7.60 -8.60
C PRO A 163 2.76 8.00 -8.01
N PHE A 164 1.72 7.25 -8.37
CA PHE A 164 0.37 7.39 -7.82
C PHE A 164 -0.13 6.09 -7.19
N LEU A 165 -1.18 6.18 -6.37
CA LEU A 165 -1.87 5.04 -5.78
C LEU A 165 -3.35 5.02 -6.18
N PRO A 166 -3.93 3.84 -6.48
CA PRO A 166 -5.39 3.69 -6.56
C PRO A 166 -6.02 3.74 -5.17
N SER A 167 -7.26 4.22 -5.09
CA SER A 167 -8.06 4.18 -3.88
C SER A 167 -8.48 2.75 -3.54
N ASP A 168 -8.47 2.42 -2.25
CA ASP A 168 -8.84 1.11 -1.71
C ASP A 168 -10.04 1.24 -0.75
N LEU A 169 -11.15 0.56 -1.06
CA LEU A 169 -12.43 0.70 -0.37
C LEU A 169 -12.41 0.06 1.02
N ASP A 170 -12.64 0.88 2.04
CA ASP A 170 -12.98 0.48 3.40
C ASP A 170 -14.47 0.64 3.72
N GLY A 171 -14.90 -0.17 4.70
CA GLY A 171 -16.25 -0.16 5.22
C GLY A 171 -17.26 -0.81 4.27
N ASN A 172 -18.51 -0.86 4.74
CA ASN A 172 -19.60 -1.51 4.01
C ASN A 172 -20.42 -0.52 3.16
N ILE A 173 -20.20 0.78 3.33
CA ILE A 173 -20.89 1.82 2.54
C ILE A 173 -20.13 2.03 1.24
N LYS A 174 -20.70 1.51 0.16
CA LYS A 174 -20.12 1.62 -1.17
C LYS A 174 -20.03 3.09 -1.61
N PRO A 175 -19.04 3.42 -2.47
CA PRO A 175 -19.03 4.65 -3.25
C PRO A 175 -20.36 4.87 -3.99
N PRO A 176 -20.69 6.10 -4.42
CA PRO A 176 -21.85 6.34 -5.27
C PRO A 176 -21.88 5.39 -6.47
N PRO A 177 -23.05 4.90 -6.91
CA PRO A 177 -23.14 4.03 -8.08
C PRO A 177 -22.46 4.65 -9.30
N GLY A 178 -21.60 3.88 -9.97
CA GLY A 178 -20.83 4.34 -11.14
C GLY A 178 -19.67 5.29 -10.82
N ALA A 179 -19.36 5.54 -9.54
CA ALA A 179 -18.19 6.34 -9.17
C ALA A 179 -16.90 5.67 -9.69
N PRO A 180 -16.03 6.40 -10.42
CA PRO A 180 -14.74 5.88 -10.86
C PRO A 180 -13.82 5.62 -9.66
N ASN A 181 -12.82 4.74 -9.83
CA ASN A 181 -11.76 4.63 -8.85
C ASN A 181 -10.92 5.91 -8.87
N THR A 182 -10.57 6.40 -7.68
CA THR A 182 -9.76 7.60 -7.54
C THR A 182 -8.29 7.24 -7.37
N TYR A 183 -7.43 7.80 -8.23
CA TYR A 183 -5.99 7.73 -8.08
C TYR A 183 -5.45 9.05 -7.56
N VAL A 184 -4.43 9.02 -6.70
CA VAL A 184 -3.74 10.23 -6.22
C VAL A 184 -2.25 10.12 -6.48
N GLU A 185 -1.70 11.12 -7.19
CA GLU A 185 -0.27 11.30 -7.44
C GLU A 185 0.43 11.92 -6.24
N TRP A 186 1.67 11.51 -5.97
CA TRP A 186 2.50 12.17 -4.97
C TRP A 186 2.71 13.65 -5.36
N PRO A 187 2.49 14.62 -4.43
CA PRO A 187 2.41 16.03 -4.77
C PRO A 187 3.78 16.72 -4.99
N ALA A 188 4.64 16.14 -5.84
CA ALA A 188 5.95 16.68 -6.20
C ALA A 188 5.87 18.12 -6.75
N SER A 189 4.78 18.44 -7.43
CA SER A 189 4.48 19.75 -8.02
C SER A 189 3.73 20.69 -7.08
N GLY A 190 3.48 20.29 -5.83
CA GLY A 190 2.71 21.07 -4.85
C GLY A 190 1.19 20.88 -4.93
N PHE A 191 0.71 19.91 -5.72
CA PHE A 191 -0.71 19.58 -5.85
C PHE A 191 -0.94 18.08 -5.71
N TYR A 192 -1.99 17.67 -5.02
CA TYR A 192 -2.46 16.29 -5.07
C TYR A 192 -3.23 16.09 -6.38
N ASN A 193 -2.56 15.69 -7.47
CA ASN A 193 -3.27 15.39 -8.71
C ASN A 193 -4.14 14.14 -8.51
N VAL A 194 -5.44 14.32 -8.70
CA VAL A 194 -6.48 13.31 -8.52
C VAL A 194 -6.98 12.90 -9.89
N TYR A 195 -6.85 11.62 -10.22
CA TYR A 195 -7.32 11.05 -11.48
C TYR A 195 -8.51 10.13 -11.23
N HIS A 196 -9.42 10.09 -12.19
CA HIS A 196 -10.53 9.15 -12.20
C HIS A 196 -10.29 8.07 -13.25
N PHE A 197 -10.38 6.81 -12.82
CA PHE A 197 -10.38 5.65 -13.70
C PHE A 197 -11.79 5.04 -13.76
N HIS A 198 -12.51 5.33 -14.83
CA HIS A 198 -13.76 4.63 -15.19
C HIS A 198 -13.45 3.47 -16.12
N VAL A 199 -13.97 2.27 -15.79
CA VAL A 199 -13.80 1.06 -16.60
C VAL A 199 -15.13 0.64 -17.22
N ASP A 200 -15.05 0.15 -18.45
CA ASP A 200 -16.12 -0.54 -19.13
C ASP A 200 -15.56 -1.81 -19.78
N PHE A 201 -15.74 -2.96 -19.12
CA PHE A 201 -15.28 -4.26 -19.66
C PHE A 201 -16.15 -4.79 -20.79
N VAL A 202 -17.36 -4.25 -21.00
CA VAL A 202 -18.24 -4.62 -22.11
C VAL A 202 -17.82 -3.87 -23.36
N THR A 203 -17.56 -2.57 -23.23
CA THR A 203 -17.07 -1.69 -24.30
C THR A 203 -15.76 -1.04 -23.85
N PRO A 204 -14.59 -1.69 -24.03
CA PRO A 204 -13.32 -1.19 -23.52
C PRO A 204 -12.97 0.25 -23.93
N THR A 205 -13.38 0.67 -25.13
CA THR A 205 -13.19 2.05 -25.62
C THR A 205 -14.01 3.11 -24.89
N GLY A 206 -15.01 2.71 -24.09
CA GLY A 206 -15.77 3.59 -23.21
C GLY A 206 -15.06 3.91 -21.88
N SER A 207 -13.95 3.22 -21.58
CA SER A 207 -13.16 3.47 -20.38
C SER A 207 -12.44 4.82 -20.46
N THR A 208 -12.17 5.44 -19.31
CA THR A 208 -11.43 6.70 -19.24
C THR A 208 -10.44 6.72 -18.07
N PHE A 209 -9.31 7.40 -18.26
CA PHE A 209 -8.40 7.80 -17.19
C PHE A 209 -8.08 9.27 -17.36
N THR A 210 -8.62 10.11 -16.48
CA THR A 210 -8.60 11.57 -16.66
C THR A 210 -8.21 12.29 -15.39
N LEU A 211 -7.46 13.39 -15.51
CA LEU A 211 -7.21 14.30 -14.40
C LEU A 211 -8.54 14.95 -14.00
N PHE A 212 -8.96 14.72 -12.76
CA PHE A 212 -10.23 15.21 -12.22
C PHE A 212 -10.06 16.49 -11.40
N ALA A 213 -9.03 16.55 -10.56
CA ALA A 213 -8.76 17.72 -9.72
C ALA A 213 -7.29 17.78 -9.28
N SER A 214 -6.85 18.97 -8.88
CA SER A 214 -5.50 19.21 -8.33
C SER A 214 -5.58 20.15 -7.13
N PRO A 215 -6.20 19.75 -5.99
CA PRO A 215 -6.17 20.58 -4.79
C PRO A 215 -4.71 20.82 -4.33
N PRO A 216 -4.41 22.03 -3.83
CA PRO A 216 -3.05 22.37 -3.38
C PRO A 216 -2.67 21.52 -2.18
N ALA A 217 -1.44 21.02 -2.18
CA ALA A 217 -0.81 20.38 -1.03
C ALA A 217 0.00 21.41 -0.23
N ALA A 218 0.01 21.29 1.09
CA ALA A 218 0.88 22.09 1.92
C ALA A 218 2.36 21.85 1.55
N PRO A 219 3.19 22.90 1.50
CA PRO A 219 4.61 22.77 1.17
C PRO A 219 5.34 21.78 2.08
N PHE A 220 6.30 21.08 1.50
CA PHE A 220 7.17 20.14 2.21
C PHE A 220 8.56 20.11 1.57
N THR A 221 9.51 19.50 2.28
CA THR A 221 10.84 19.19 1.74
C THR A 221 10.94 17.69 1.55
N GLN A 222 11.34 17.25 0.34
CA GLN A 222 11.59 15.84 0.06
C GLN A 222 12.66 15.28 1.00
N LEU A 223 12.43 14.06 1.51
CA LEU A 223 13.43 13.35 2.29
C LEU A 223 14.52 12.81 1.36
N CYS A 224 15.78 13.14 1.65
CA CYS A 224 16.98 12.56 1.04
C CYS A 224 16.90 12.45 -0.50
N PRO A 225 16.76 13.58 -1.23
CA PRO A 225 16.47 13.56 -2.66
C PRO A 225 17.57 12.91 -3.52
N THR A 226 18.79 12.76 -3.00
CA THR A 226 19.95 12.22 -3.70
C THR A 226 20.38 10.84 -3.21
N THR A 227 19.74 10.28 -2.18
CA THR A 227 20.10 8.96 -1.63
C THR A 227 18.93 8.32 -0.90
N ARG A 228 18.82 7.00 -1.00
CA ARG A 228 17.87 6.23 -0.20
C ARG A 228 18.41 5.90 1.19
N ALA A 229 19.70 5.68 1.33
CA ALA A 229 20.35 5.32 2.59
C ALA A 229 20.56 6.54 3.49
N CYS A 230 19.56 6.92 4.28
CA CYS A 230 19.68 8.12 5.13
C CYS A 230 19.01 8.07 6.50
N VAL A 231 18.20 7.05 6.79
CA VAL A 231 17.58 6.94 8.11
C VAL A 231 18.54 6.22 9.08
N PRO A 232 18.93 6.84 10.20
CA PRO A 232 19.87 6.25 11.14
C PRO A 232 19.19 5.19 12.04
N GLN A 233 20.00 4.31 12.63
CA GLN A 233 19.57 3.29 13.59
C GLN A 233 20.68 3.00 14.60
N LEU A 234 20.31 2.62 15.83
CA LEU A 234 21.27 2.32 16.90
C LEU A 234 22.21 1.17 16.54
N GLY A 235 23.47 1.28 16.93
CA GLY A 235 24.44 0.19 16.79
C GLY A 235 24.86 -0.10 15.34
N ALA A 236 24.44 0.74 14.39
CA ALA A 236 24.88 0.68 13.02
C ALA A 236 25.76 1.90 12.72
N GLY A 237 26.94 1.67 12.12
CA GLY A 237 27.79 2.77 11.63
C GLY A 237 27.13 3.52 10.46
N GLY A 238 27.71 4.65 10.05
CA GLY A 238 27.15 5.50 8.98
C GLY A 238 26.90 4.81 7.63
N SER A 239 27.53 3.65 7.39
CA SER A 239 27.34 2.82 6.18
C SER A 239 26.06 1.98 6.16
N SER A 240 25.32 1.88 7.27
CA SER A 240 24.11 1.05 7.40
C SER A 240 22.86 1.90 7.64
N SER A 241 22.76 3.06 7.00
CA SER A 241 21.53 3.86 7.02
C SER A 241 20.41 3.15 6.25
N LEU A 242 19.18 3.26 6.73
CA LEU A 242 18.00 2.62 6.13
C LEU A 242 17.43 3.46 4.99
N ASP A 243 16.70 2.78 4.11
CA ASP A 243 15.96 3.33 2.98
C ASP A 243 14.84 4.26 3.45
N GLY A 244 14.94 5.55 3.11
CA GLY A 244 14.00 6.57 3.56
C GLY A 244 12.75 6.76 2.70
N ILE A 245 12.80 6.41 1.41
CA ILE A 245 11.80 6.72 0.36
C ILE A 245 11.00 8.02 0.59
N GLY A 246 11.49 9.12 0.03
CA GLY A 246 10.87 10.45 0.13
C GLY A 246 10.11 10.93 -1.10
N ASP A 247 9.97 10.11 -2.15
CA ASP A 247 9.61 10.53 -3.52
C ASP A 247 8.27 9.96 -4.02
N ARG A 248 7.45 9.39 -3.13
CA ARG A 248 6.15 8.78 -3.48
C ARG A 248 5.22 8.66 -2.27
N LEU A 249 3.94 8.40 -2.55
CA LEU A 249 2.97 8.00 -1.54
C LEU A 249 3.28 6.59 -1.01
N MET A 250 3.08 6.39 0.29
CA MET A 250 3.20 5.08 0.94
C MET A 250 1.86 4.35 0.95
N TYR A 251 1.92 3.03 0.79
CA TYR A 251 0.73 2.19 0.71
C TYR A 251 -0.03 2.18 2.04
N ARG A 252 -1.36 2.32 2.08
CA ARG A 252 -2.34 2.42 0.99
C ARG A 252 -3.06 3.77 0.98
N LEU A 253 -3.86 3.98 -0.05
CA LEU A 253 -4.76 5.12 -0.19
C LEU A 253 -6.19 4.69 0.20
N ALA A 254 -6.51 4.77 1.50
CA ALA A 254 -7.75 4.22 2.05
C ALA A 254 -8.94 5.17 1.80
N TYR A 255 -9.95 4.67 1.09
CA TYR A 255 -11.22 5.38 0.85
C TYR A 255 -12.30 4.87 1.81
N ARG A 256 -13.08 5.77 2.41
CA ARG A 256 -14.32 5.43 3.10
C ARG A 256 -15.43 6.41 2.77
N ARG A 257 -16.66 5.91 2.72
CA ARG A 257 -17.89 6.71 2.73
C ARG A 257 -18.66 6.49 4.04
N PHE A 258 -19.24 7.57 4.56
CA PHE A 258 -19.94 7.57 5.85
C PHE A 258 -21.47 7.64 5.68
N GLY A 259 -22.21 7.31 6.74
CA GLY A 259 -23.68 7.26 6.71
C GLY A 259 -24.37 8.59 6.40
N ASN A 260 -23.71 9.72 6.68
CA ASN A 260 -24.16 11.07 6.30
C ASN A 260 -23.72 11.47 4.87
N GLY A 261 -23.15 10.53 4.10
CA GLY A 261 -22.84 10.69 2.69
C GLY A 261 -21.47 11.31 2.36
N HIS A 262 -20.70 11.81 3.34
CA HIS A 262 -19.36 12.30 3.04
C HIS A 262 -18.37 11.16 2.77
N GLU A 263 -17.31 11.50 2.06
CA GLU A 263 -16.24 10.60 1.67
C GLU A 263 -14.93 11.13 2.24
N SER A 264 -14.04 10.22 2.64
CA SER A 264 -12.67 10.51 3.06
C SER A 264 -11.72 9.58 2.34
N LEU A 265 -10.66 10.15 1.75
CA LEU A 265 -9.55 9.44 1.14
C LEU A 265 -8.28 9.83 1.89
N VAL A 266 -7.69 8.87 2.61
CA VAL A 266 -6.53 9.13 3.47
C VAL A 266 -5.28 8.45 2.93
N GLY A 267 -4.15 9.15 3.02
CA GLY A 267 -2.86 8.66 2.57
C GLY A 267 -1.72 9.32 3.33
N ASN A 268 -0.50 8.84 3.07
CA ASN A 268 0.70 9.37 3.70
C ASN A 268 1.94 9.27 2.80
N TYR A 269 2.99 10.01 3.15
CA TYR A 269 4.32 9.93 2.55
C TYR A 269 5.38 10.47 3.50
N THR A 270 6.64 10.15 3.24
CA THR A 270 7.76 10.60 4.07
C THR A 270 8.31 11.94 3.60
N VAL A 271 8.53 12.87 4.52
CA VAL A 271 9.13 14.19 4.26
C VAL A 271 10.31 14.44 5.20
N LYS A 272 11.17 15.41 4.86
CA LYS A 272 12.15 15.97 5.79
C LYS A 272 11.47 17.05 6.63
N SER A 273 11.61 16.96 7.95
CA SER A 273 11.17 17.99 8.90
C SER A 273 12.19 18.12 10.03
N ASN A 274 12.68 19.34 10.28
CA ASN A 274 13.73 19.63 11.28
C ASN A 274 14.90 18.62 11.28
N ASN A 275 15.37 18.24 10.08
CA ASN A 275 16.46 17.29 9.83
C ASN A 275 16.20 15.82 10.17
N VAL A 276 14.96 15.41 10.40
CA VAL A 276 14.57 14.01 10.53
C VAL A 276 13.54 13.63 9.47
N ALA A 277 13.39 12.32 9.20
CA ALA A 277 12.23 11.81 8.49
C ALA A 277 10.98 12.01 9.36
N ALA A 278 9.90 12.47 8.74
CA ALA A 278 8.60 12.62 9.37
C ALA A 278 7.51 12.16 8.41
N VAL A 279 6.39 11.71 8.96
CA VAL A 279 5.25 11.28 8.15
C VAL A 279 4.35 12.48 7.86
N ARG A 280 4.21 12.83 6.59
CA ARG A 280 3.15 13.72 6.12
C ARG A 280 1.91 12.88 5.82
N TRP A 281 0.78 13.26 6.37
CA TRP A 281 -0.51 12.61 6.15
C TRP A 281 -1.54 13.61 5.66
N PHE A 282 -2.55 13.12 4.96
CA PHE A 282 -3.63 13.93 4.42
C PHE A 282 -4.96 13.18 4.40
N GLU A 283 -6.05 13.95 4.38
CA GLU A 283 -7.40 13.52 4.07
C GLU A 283 -7.95 14.41 2.95
N LEU A 284 -8.27 13.80 1.81
CA LEU A 284 -9.05 14.43 0.75
C LEU A 284 -10.53 14.09 0.93
N ARG A 285 -11.42 15.03 0.59
CA ARG A 285 -12.87 14.82 0.60
C ARG A 285 -13.49 15.12 -0.76
N ARG A 286 -14.66 14.51 -0.99
CA ARG A 286 -15.45 14.62 -2.23
C ARG A 286 -14.67 14.14 -3.46
N VAL A 287 -13.97 13.03 -3.29
CA VAL A 287 -13.01 12.54 -4.28
C VAL A 287 -13.68 11.90 -5.49
N THR A 288 -14.94 11.46 -5.39
CA THR A 288 -15.67 10.85 -6.51
C THR A 288 -16.53 11.84 -7.30
N ALA A 289 -17.13 12.82 -6.63
CA ALA A 289 -18.10 13.76 -7.25
C ALA A 289 -17.64 15.22 -7.26
N GLY A 290 -16.59 15.56 -6.50
CA GLY A 290 -16.06 16.91 -6.42
C GLY A 290 -16.95 17.93 -5.68
N PRO A 291 -16.50 19.20 -5.60
CA PRO A 291 -15.11 19.61 -5.81
C PRO A 291 -14.18 18.97 -4.76
N VAL A 292 -13.05 18.44 -5.21
CA VAL A 292 -12.06 17.81 -4.31
C VAL A 292 -11.37 18.89 -3.48
N ARG A 293 -11.15 18.60 -2.20
CA ARG A 293 -10.40 19.48 -1.30
C ARG A 293 -9.53 18.68 -0.35
N VAL A 294 -8.40 19.26 0.03
CA VAL A 294 -7.69 18.86 1.26
C VAL A 294 -8.57 19.28 2.43
N PHE A 295 -9.06 18.30 3.19
CA PHE A 295 -9.83 18.57 4.41
C PHE A 295 -8.90 18.78 5.60
N GLN A 296 -7.83 18.00 5.68
CA GLN A 296 -6.76 18.17 6.63
C GLN A 296 -5.48 17.51 6.13
N GLU A 297 -4.34 18.05 6.54
CA GLU A 297 -3.02 17.49 6.33
C GLU A 297 -2.04 18.06 7.37
N ASN A 298 -1.08 17.25 7.80
CA ASN A 298 0.02 17.73 8.66
C ASN A 298 1.25 16.82 8.58
N THR A 299 2.42 17.34 8.95
CA THR A 299 3.61 16.53 9.23
C THR A 299 3.63 16.14 10.70
N TYR A 300 3.66 14.84 10.99
CA TYR A 300 3.83 14.34 12.35
C TYR A 300 5.30 14.22 12.72
N GLN A 301 5.77 15.15 13.56
CA GLN A 301 7.14 15.18 14.06
C GLN A 301 7.19 15.72 15.50
N PRO A 302 6.74 14.93 16.51
CA PRO A 302 6.67 15.39 17.89
C PRO A 302 8.05 15.54 18.57
N ASP A 303 9.10 14.92 18.02
CA ASP A 303 10.46 14.90 18.57
C ASP A 303 11.52 14.72 17.46
N ALA A 304 12.74 14.32 17.83
CA ALA A 304 13.86 14.08 16.92
C ALA A 304 14.01 12.60 16.45
N THR A 305 13.01 11.76 16.71
CA THR A 305 12.94 10.39 16.18
C THR A 305 12.51 10.42 14.71
N TRP A 306 13.19 9.64 13.87
CA TRP A 306 12.86 9.52 12.45
C TRP A 306 11.64 8.62 12.30
N ARG A 307 10.64 9.06 11.53
CA ARG A 307 9.39 8.33 11.25
C ARG A 307 9.15 8.24 9.74
N TRP A 308 9.03 7.04 9.20
CA TRP A 308 8.93 6.81 7.76
C TRP A 308 8.26 5.46 7.42
N MET A 309 8.06 5.18 6.12
CA MET A 309 7.37 3.98 5.59
C MET A 309 6.01 3.74 6.24
N GLY A 310 5.19 4.78 6.30
CA GLY A 310 3.92 4.74 7.02
C GLY A 310 2.77 4.11 6.23
N SER A 311 1.68 3.82 6.94
CA SER A 311 0.40 3.43 6.34
C SER A 311 -0.74 4.03 7.15
N ALA A 312 -1.79 4.49 6.46
CA ALA A 312 -2.91 5.20 7.07
C ALA A 312 -4.25 4.50 6.79
N ALA A 313 -5.14 4.52 7.78
CA ALA A 313 -6.53 4.10 7.61
C ALA A 313 -7.44 4.93 8.52
N MET A 314 -8.73 4.93 8.20
CA MET A 314 -9.77 5.56 9.01
C MET A 314 -10.77 4.48 9.45
N ASP A 315 -11.44 4.62 10.59
CA ASP A 315 -12.51 3.70 11.01
C ASP A 315 -13.91 4.22 10.63
N LYS A 316 -14.97 3.49 11.02
CA LYS A 316 -16.37 3.87 10.77
C LYS A 316 -16.82 5.17 11.45
N PHE A 317 -16.12 5.61 12.50
CA PHE A 317 -16.43 6.84 13.22
C PHE A 317 -15.64 8.04 12.71
N GLY A 318 -14.69 7.82 11.80
CA GLY A 318 -13.83 8.87 11.25
C GLY A 318 -12.56 9.09 12.06
N ASN A 319 -12.21 8.18 12.96
CA ASN A 319 -10.93 8.20 13.66
C ASN A 319 -9.85 7.75 12.67
N LEU A 320 -8.70 8.43 12.66
CA LEU A 320 -7.59 8.19 11.74
C LEU A 320 -6.39 7.69 12.53
N VAL A 321 -5.75 6.64 12.02
CA VAL A 321 -4.48 6.12 12.53
C VAL A 321 -3.46 6.11 11.41
N ILE A 322 -2.22 6.45 11.76
CA ILE A 322 -1.06 6.30 10.90
C ILE A 322 -0.03 5.46 11.65
N GLY A 323 0.30 4.29 11.11
CA GLY A 323 1.40 3.45 11.57
C GLY A 323 2.67 3.79 10.79
N PHE A 324 3.84 3.64 11.40
CA PHE A 324 5.13 3.92 10.77
C PHE A 324 6.29 3.19 11.44
N SER A 325 7.41 3.07 10.72
CA SER A 325 8.71 2.74 11.30
C SER A 325 9.25 3.95 12.07
N ALA A 326 9.93 3.70 13.20
CA ALA A 326 10.59 4.73 14.01
C ALA A 326 12.04 4.35 14.35
N SER A 327 12.99 5.27 14.17
CA SER A 327 14.42 4.99 14.37
C SER A 327 15.23 6.24 14.68
N SER A 328 16.43 6.07 15.22
CA SER A 328 17.38 7.15 15.50
C SER A 328 18.78 6.57 15.73
N PRO A 329 19.83 7.38 15.87
CA PRO A 329 21.14 6.87 16.30
C PRO A 329 21.14 6.20 17.69
N THR A 330 20.09 6.40 18.50
CA THR A 330 19.96 5.91 19.87
C THR A 330 18.84 4.88 20.06
N ILE A 331 18.06 4.57 19.02
CA ILE A 331 17.05 3.50 19.07
C ILE A 331 17.22 2.55 17.88
N HIS A 332 17.03 1.26 18.12
CA HIS A 332 16.80 0.30 17.05
C HIS A 332 15.48 0.61 16.34
N PRO A 333 15.28 0.21 15.08
CA PRO A 333 14.02 0.41 14.39
C PRO A 333 12.85 -0.22 15.17
N GLN A 334 11.79 0.56 15.32
CA GLN A 334 10.59 0.23 16.07
C GLN A 334 9.36 0.39 15.19
N ILE A 335 8.25 -0.18 15.66
CA ILE A 335 6.95 -0.07 15.05
C ILE A 335 6.09 0.79 15.96
N ARG A 336 5.66 1.95 15.45
CA ARG A 336 4.89 2.92 16.21
C ARG A 336 3.67 3.37 15.41
N TYR A 337 2.72 3.99 16.10
CA TYR A 337 1.55 4.59 15.48
C TYR A 337 1.12 5.82 16.25
N ALA A 338 0.44 6.72 15.54
CA ALA A 338 -0.23 7.87 16.12
C ALA A 338 -1.61 8.04 15.49
N GLY A 339 -2.54 8.67 16.20
CA GLY A 339 -3.90 8.79 15.70
C GLY A 339 -4.67 10.00 16.21
N ARG A 340 -5.89 10.13 15.70
CA ARG A 340 -6.85 11.16 16.06
C ARG A 340 -8.26 10.61 16.07
N LEU A 341 -9.06 11.10 17.01
CA LEU A 341 -10.51 10.96 16.96
C LEU A 341 -11.11 11.91 15.91
N ALA A 342 -12.30 11.58 15.41
CA ALA A 342 -13.04 12.47 14.52
C ALA A 342 -13.32 13.85 15.16
N THR A 343 -13.44 13.89 16.49
CA THR A 343 -13.71 15.09 17.30
C THR A 343 -12.46 15.89 17.66
N ASP A 344 -11.27 15.35 17.42
CA ASP A 344 -10.02 16.08 17.70
C ASP A 344 -9.90 17.28 16.76
N PRO A 345 -9.21 18.37 17.18
CA PRO A 345 -8.91 19.49 16.29
C PRO A 345 -8.30 19.01 14.97
N LEU A 346 -8.73 19.61 13.85
CA LEU A 346 -8.19 19.27 12.53
C LEU A 346 -6.68 19.46 12.48
N ASN A 347 -6.02 18.69 11.61
CA ASN A 347 -4.57 18.72 11.43
C ASN A 347 -3.77 18.31 12.69
N THR A 348 -4.35 17.53 13.60
CA THR A 348 -3.62 17.01 14.78
C THR A 348 -3.77 15.51 14.89
N LEU A 349 -2.74 14.82 15.40
CA LEU A 349 -2.81 13.44 15.88
C LEU A 349 -2.84 13.47 17.41
N ALA A 350 -3.97 13.93 17.97
CA ALA A 350 -4.07 14.31 19.38
C ALA A 350 -4.10 13.12 20.35
N GLN A 351 -4.24 11.89 19.85
CA GLN A 351 -4.13 10.69 20.70
C GLN A 351 -2.68 10.35 21.05
N GLY A 352 -1.71 11.10 20.50
CA GLY A 352 -0.29 10.90 20.75
C GLY A 352 0.28 9.71 19.97
N GLU A 353 1.52 9.35 20.31
CA GLU A 353 2.23 8.22 19.72
C GLU A 353 2.31 7.06 20.71
N ALA A 354 2.07 5.86 20.22
CA ALA A 354 2.24 4.62 20.95
C ALA A 354 3.21 3.68 20.24
N HIS A 355 3.86 2.84 21.05
CA HIS A 355 4.78 1.81 20.57
C HIS A 355 4.00 0.52 20.39
N LEU A 356 3.90 0.04 19.15
CA LEU A 356 3.37 -1.30 18.88
C LEU A 356 4.42 -2.36 19.20
N PHE A 357 5.67 -2.11 18.81
CA PHE A 357 6.76 -3.02 19.07
C PHE A 357 8.11 -2.31 19.05
N ASN A 358 8.94 -2.58 20.06
CA ASN A 358 10.32 -2.09 20.10
C ASN A 358 11.24 -3.17 19.53
N GLY A 359 11.74 -2.97 18.31
CA GLY A 359 12.80 -3.82 17.77
C GLY A 359 14.02 -3.81 18.69
N ALA A 360 14.72 -4.93 18.74
CA ALA A 360 15.89 -5.15 19.60
C ALA A 360 17.20 -5.27 18.79
N GLY A 361 17.13 -5.02 17.49
CA GLY A 361 18.29 -5.02 16.61
C GLY A 361 18.14 -4.08 15.42
N SER A 362 19.23 -3.95 14.68
CA SER A 362 19.39 -3.09 13.52
C SER A 362 19.77 -3.90 12.27
N GLN A 363 19.38 -3.40 11.11
CA GLN A 363 19.77 -3.96 9.83
C GLN A 363 21.23 -3.64 9.52
N LEU A 364 22.04 -4.64 9.19
CA LEU A 364 23.44 -4.46 8.80
C LEU A 364 23.66 -4.94 7.36
N GLU A 365 24.38 -4.16 6.55
CA GLU A 365 25.00 -4.62 5.29
C GLU A 365 24.03 -5.17 4.21
N THR A 366 22.79 -4.66 4.11
CA THR A 366 21.78 -5.15 3.13
C THR A 366 21.59 -4.26 1.89
N GLY A 367 22.44 -3.25 1.67
CA GLY A 367 22.19 -2.25 0.63
C GLY A 367 20.97 -1.38 0.93
N ASN A 368 20.81 -1.00 2.21
CA ASN A 368 19.84 -0.08 2.79
C ASN A 368 18.34 -0.39 2.66
N ARG A 369 17.89 -1.32 1.80
CA ARG A 369 16.46 -1.60 1.58
C ARG A 369 15.70 -1.80 2.89
N TRP A 370 14.50 -1.21 2.96
CA TRP A 370 13.63 -1.25 4.14
C TRP A 370 12.16 -1.23 3.70
N GLY A 371 11.34 -2.02 4.38
CA GLY A 371 9.98 -2.43 4.07
C GLY A 371 9.03 -1.31 3.61
N ASP A 372 8.96 -1.13 2.30
CA ASP A 372 8.15 -0.14 1.58
C ASP A 372 6.72 -0.65 1.24
N TYR A 373 6.31 -1.73 1.92
CA TYR A 373 5.00 -2.39 1.84
C TYR A 373 4.32 -2.53 3.22
N SER A 374 4.61 -1.64 4.17
CA SER A 374 3.84 -1.59 5.42
C SER A 374 2.35 -1.35 5.14
N SER A 375 1.46 -1.86 6.00
CA SER A 375 0.01 -1.78 5.75
C SER A 375 -0.81 -1.65 7.01
N MET A 376 -1.70 -0.66 7.00
CA MET A 376 -2.78 -0.44 7.97
C MET A 376 -4.11 -0.86 7.33
N ALA A 377 -4.82 -1.80 7.98
CA ALA A 377 -6.12 -2.30 7.54
C ALA A 377 -7.16 -2.22 8.66
N ILE A 378 -8.42 -1.97 8.30
CA ILE A 378 -9.55 -2.03 9.24
C ILE A 378 -10.15 -3.42 9.25
N ASP A 379 -10.44 -3.93 10.45
CA ASP A 379 -11.17 -5.17 10.66
C ASP A 379 -12.59 -5.05 10.07
N PRO A 380 -12.95 -5.87 9.07
CA PRO A 380 -14.26 -5.77 8.42
C PRO A 380 -15.42 -6.24 9.32
N VAL A 381 -15.16 -6.88 10.45
CA VAL A 381 -16.22 -7.40 11.35
C VAL A 381 -16.82 -6.27 12.19
N ASP A 382 -15.98 -5.41 12.77
CA ASP A 382 -16.42 -4.31 13.63
C ASP A 382 -16.34 -2.94 12.94
N ASP A 383 -15.64 -2.85 11.81
CA ASP A 383 -15.32 -1.63 11.07
C ASP A 383 -14.65 -0.55 11.95
N LEU A 384 -13.94 -0.99 12.99
CA LEU A 384 -13.36 -0.19 14.07
C LEU A 384 -11.89 -0.54 14.30
N THR A 385 -11.56 -1.82 14.46
CA THR A 385 -10.22 -2.24 14.89
C THR A 385 -9.20 -2.04 13.77
N PHE A 386 -8.13 -1.31 14.08
CA PHE A 386 -6.98 -1.13 13.20
C PHE A 386 -6.00 -2.29 13.35
N TRP A 387 -5.48 -2.79 12.24
CA TRP A 387 -4.43 -3.79 12.20
C TRP A 387 -3.24 -3.25 11.41
N TYR A 388 -2.08 -3.18 12.04
CA TYR A 388 -0.84 -2.70 11.42
C TYR A 388 0.23 -3.78 11.38
N THR A 389 0.98 -3.81 10.27
CA THR A 389 2.18 -4.63 10.12
C THR A 389 3.29 -3.88 9.40
N THR A 390 4.51 -4.03 9.90
CA THR A 390 5.75 -3.59 9.25
C THR A 390 6.93 -4.39 9.81
N GLU A 391 8.10 -4.19 9.24
CA GLU A 391 9.30 -4.94 9.58
C GLU A 391 10.05 -4.38 10.81
N TYR A 392 10.81 -5.24 11.44
CA TYR A 392 11.71 -4.94 12.55
C TYR A 392 12.83 -5.99 12.63
N TYR A 393 13.81 -5.75 13.50
CA TYR A 393 14.88 -6.70 13.80
C TYR A 393 14.89 -7.09 15.28
N ASN A 394 15.08 -8.38 15.55
CA ASN A 394 15.25 -8.90 16.92
C ASN A 394 16.69 -8.77 17.43
N THR A 395 17.65 -8.86 16.52
CA THR A 395 19.08 -8.74 16.80
C THR A 395 19.75 -8.10 15.60
N ASN A 396 20.89 -7.43 15.81
CA ASN A 396 21.67 -6.87 14.71
C ASN A 396 22.03 -7.98 13.71
N SER A 397 21.64 -7.83 12.45
CA SER A 397 21.87 -8.86 11.43
C SER A 397 21.65 -8.35 10.00
N SER A 398 22.14 -9.12 9.04
CA SER A 398 21.85 -8.94 7.61
C SER A 398 20.68 -9.84 7.21
N PHE A 399 19.71 -9.28 6.47
CA PHE A 399 18.56 -9.99 5.87
C PHE A 399 17.66 -10.83 6.81
N ASN A 400 17.88 -10.81 8.13
CA ASN A 400 17.04 -11.51 9.12
C ASN A 400 16.02 -10.55 9.77
N TRP A 401 15.37 -9.75 8.93
CA TRP A 401 14.22 -8.94 9.32
C TRP A 401 13.05 -9.85 9.70
N ARG A 402 12.10 -9.30 10.46
CA ARG A 402 10.85 -9.96 10.86
C ARG A 402 9.71 -8.97 10.73
N THR A 403 8.47 -9.45 10.71
CA THR A 403 7.29 -8.59 10.78
C THR A 403 6.55 -8.79 12.09
N ARG A 404 5.86 -7.74 12.55
CA ARG A 404 4.97 -7.80 13.72
C ARG A 404 3.60 -7.28 13.33
N ILE A 405 2.58 -8.03 13.70
CA ILE A 405 1.18 -7.67 13.52
C ILE A 405 0.64 -7.17 14.86
N GLY A 406 -0.12 -6.07 14.85
CA GLY A 406 -0.79 -5.57 16.04
C GLY A 406 -2.16 -4.99 15.74
N GLY A 407 -3.12 -5.29 16.62
CA GLY A 407 -4.50 -4.80 16.57
C GLY A 407 -4.79 -3.80 17.69
N PHE A 408 -5.50 -2.71 17.40
CA PHE A 408 -5.86 -1.67 18.38
C PHE A 408 -7.04 -0.81 17.91
N HIS A 409 -7.72 -0.11 18.84
CA HIS A 409 -8.76 0.89 18.57
C HIS A 409 -8.76 1.96 19.68
N PHE A 410 -9.50 3.05 19.47
CA PHE A 410 -9.68 4.14 20.44
C PHE A 410 -11.03 4.06 21.15
#